data_AF-A0A132GVC4-F1
#
_entry.id   AF-A0A132GVC4-F1
#
_cell.length_a   1.000
_cell.length_b   1.000
_cell.length_c   1.000
_cell.angle_alpha   90.00
_cell.angle_beta   90.00
_cell.angle_gamma   90.00
#
_symmetry.space_group_name_H-M   'P 1'
#
loop_
_entity.id
_entity.type
_entity.pdbx_description
1 polymer ?
#
loop_
_entity_poly.entity_id
_entity_poly.type
_entity_poly.pdbx_seq_one_letter_code
_entity_poly.pdbx_strand_id
1 'polypeptide(L)'
;MGHKKYYGYKPKHEHYEVVLHEVKGKVGDYLDFVYEDGQCGMNHYYWGSEIDYEYNRHGEIEHNYIWDKENTKKMMLRTGTKNGKALVEAIYERFGKHKGSADFFIRQWCEKKGIEYDFRAWF
;
A
#
# COMPACT_ATOMS: atom_id res chain seq x y z
N MET A 1 1.08 -39.24 33.09
CA MET A 1 1.84 -38.10 32.53
C MET A 1 1.02 -37.50 31.39
N GLY A 2 0.37 -36.36 31.61
CA GLY A 2 -0.47 -35.70 30.61
C GLY A 2 0.39 -34.83 29.68
N HIS A 3 0.34 -35.09 28.38
CA HIS A 3 1.01 -34.26 27.38
C HIS A 3 0.38 -32.86 27.35
N LYS A 4 1.15 -31.84 27.74
CA LYS A 4 0.77 -30.44 27.51
C LYS A 4 0.77 -30.18 26.00
N LYS A 5 -0.42 -29.91 25.44
CA LYS A 5 -0.57 -29.39 24.08
C LYS A 5 -0.01 -27.98 24.05
N TYR A 6 1.17 -27.79 23.46
CA TYR A 6 1.68 -26.47 23.10
C TYR A 6 0.82 -25.97 21.94
N TYR A 7 -0.19 -25.15 22.23
CA TYR A 7 -0.83 -24.33 21.20
C TYR A 7 0.23 -23.31 20.75
N GLY A 8 0.86 -23.57 19.60
CA GLY A 8 1.74 -22.60 18.97
C GLY A 8 1.00 -21.28 18.82
N TYR A 9 1.55 -20.21 19.39
CA TYR A 9 1.07 -18.86 19.19
C TYR A 9 1.11 -18.56 17.69
N LYS A 10 -0.06 -18.51 17.03
CA LYS A 10 -0.17 -17.91 15.70
C LYS A 10 -0.09 -16.40 15.91
N PRO A 11 0.90 -15.71 15.32
CA PRO A 11 0.92 -14.25 15.36
C PRO A 11 -0.43 -13.73 14.86
N LYS A 12 -0.97 -12.72 15.56
CA LYS A 12 -2.20 -12.06 15.12
C LYS A 12 -1.89 -11.36 13.79
N HIS A 13 -2.56 -11.79 12.73
CA HIS A 13 -2.49 -11.13 11.43
C HIS A 13 -3.13 -9.75 11.54
N GLU A 14 -2.40 -8.72 11.13
CA GLU A 14 -2.84 -7.33 11.11
C GLU A 14 -2.88 -6.81 9.68
N HIS A 15 -4.06 -6.40 9.23
CA HIS A 15 -4.30 -5.82 7.91
C HIS A 15 -5.15 -4.55 8.05
N TYR A 16 -4.68 -3.46 7.45
CA TYR A 16 -5.37 -2.17 7.40
C TYR A 16 -5.19 -1.55 6.02
N GLU A 17 -6.24 -0.95 5.47
CA GLU A 17 -6.25 -0.38 4.12
C GLU A 17 -7.02 0.94 4.12
N VAL A 18 -6.61 1.87 3.26
CA VAL A 18 -7.35 3.07 2.91
C VAL A 18 -7.37 3.25 1.40
N VAL A 19 -8.54 3.55 0.84
CA VAL A 19 -8.68 3.94 -0.56
C VAL A 19 -8.36 5.43 -0.69
N LEU A 20 -7.33 5.75 -1.47
CA LEU A 20 -6.92 7.13 -1.77
C LEU A 20 -7.66 7.67 -3.00
N HIS A 21 -7.95 6.81 -3.97
CA HIS A 21 -8.70 7.16 -5.16
C HIS A 21 -9.45 5.96 -5.73
N GLU A 22 -10.65 6.21 -6.24
CA GLU A 22 -11.43 5.21 -6.97
C GLU A 22 -12.31 5.91 -8.01
N VAL A 23 -12.20 5.47 -9.26
CA VAL A 23 -13.10 5.81 -10.37
C VAL A 23 -13.62 4.52 -10.96
N LYS A 24 -14.93 4.28 -10.81
CA LYS A 24 -15.60 3.11 -11.40
C LYS A 24 -16.15 3.43 -12.78
N GLY A 25 -15.92 2.54 -13.73
CA GLY A 25 -16.44 2.66 -15.09
C GLY A 25 -15.88 1.59 -16.02
N LYS A 26 -16.22 1.71 -17.31
CA LYS A 26 -15.59 0.92 -18.37
C LYS A 26 -14.09 1.19 -18.45
N VAL A 27 -13.71 2.45 -18.22
CA VAL A 27 -12.36 2.89 -17.90
C VAL A 27 -12.34 3.24 -16.42
N GLY A 28 -11.32 2.83 -15.68
CA GLY A 28 -11.22 3.19 -14.28
C GLY A 28 -9.81 3.15 -13.72
N ASP A 29 -9.74 3.62 -12.48
CA ASP A 29 -8.54 3.93 -11.74
C ASP A 29 -8.81 3.61 -10.27
N TYR A 30 -7.91 2.86 -9.63
CA TYR A 30 -7.97 2.54 -8.21
C TYR A 30 -6.59 2.72 -7.59
N LEU A 31 -6.53 3.45 -6.48
CA LEU A 31 -5.32 3.66 -5.71
C LEU A 31 -5.61 3.45 -4.22
N ASP A 32 -4.92 2.50 -3.60
CA ASP A 32 -4.99 2.23 -2.17
C ASP A 32 -3.64 2.41 -1.49
N PHE A 33 -3.67 2.40 -0.16
CA PHE A 33 -2.49 2.20 0.67
C PHE A 33 -2.82 1.19 1.76
N VAL A 34 -1.97 0.17 1.87
CA VAL A 34 -2.17 -0.98 2.75
C VAL A 34 -1.03 -1.13 3.75
N TYR A 35 -1.35 -1.58 4.95
CA TYR A 35 -0.43 -2.11 5.93
C TYR A 35 -0.80 -3.57 6.19
N GLU A 36 0.19 -4.46 6.12
CA GLU A 36 0.03 -5.88 6.41
C GLU A 36 1.23 -6.42 7.18
N ASP A 37 1.01 -6.94 8.39
CA ASP A 37 2.01 -7.62 9.24
C ASP A 37 3.38 -6.89 9.35
N GLY A 38 3.33 -5.56 9.39
CA GLY A 38 4.50 -4.69 9.53
C GLY A 38 5.08 -4.17 8.22
N GLN A 39 4.54 -4.54 7.07
CA GLN A 39 4.92 -4.05 5.74
C GLN A 39 3.85 -3.11 5.21
N CYS A 40 4.24 -2.18 4.34
CA CYS A 40 3.30 -1.32 3.64
C CYS A 40 3.32 -1.59 2.14
N GLY A 41 2.16 -1.44 1.52
CA GLY A 41 1.97 -1.48 0.08
C GLY A 41 1.18 -0.27 -0.37
N MET A 42 1.35 0.10 -1.62
CA MET A 42 0.50 1.03 -2.34
C MET A 42 0.29 0.46 -3.71
N ASN A 43 -0.97 0.20 -4.05
CA ASN A 43 -1.33 -0.41 -5.30
C ASN A 43 -2.08 0.61 -6.16
N HIS A 44 -1.65 0.78 -7.41
CA HIS A 44 -2.27 1.70 -8.36
C HIS A 44 -2.65 0.93 -9.62
N TYR A 45 -3.95 0.79 -9.84
CA TYR A 45 -4.55 0.00 -10.90
C TYR A 45 -5.24 0.87 -11.92
N TYR A 46 -5.02 0.55 -13.19
CA TYR A 46 -5.78 1.13 -14.30
C TYR A 46 -6.42 0.02 -15.12
N TRP A 47 -7.67 0.21 -15.54
CA TRP A 47 -8.34 -0.71 -16.46
C TRP A 47 -9.08 0.03 -17.56
N GLY A 48 -9.21 -0.65 -18.72
CA GLY A 48 -10.06 -0.21 -19.82
C GLY A 48 -9.59 1.04 -20.58
N SER A 49 -8.36 1.50 -20.39
CA SER A 49 -7.80 2.65 -21.11
C SER A 49 -7.41 2.29 -22.55
N GLU A 50 -7.50 3.26 -23.47
CA GLU A 50 -7.01 3.15 -24.87
C GLU A 50 -5.53 3.58 -25.03
N ILE A 51 -4.87 4.00 -23.95
CA ILE A 51 -3.44 4.35 -23.95
C ILE A 51 -2.62 3.06 -24.06
N ASP A 52 -1.61 3.06 -24.95
CA ASP A 52 -0.65 1.97 -25.22
C ASP A 52 0.18 1.56 -23.99
N TYR A 53 -0.47 0.96 -23.01
CA TYR A 53 0.20 0.19 -21.97
C TYR A 53 0.02 -1.29 -22.30
N GLU A 54 1.06 -2.08 -22.07
CA GLU A 54 0.90 -3.54 -22.05
C GLU A 54 -0.04 -3.88 -20.88
N TYR A 55 -1.18 -4.49 -21.19
CA TYR A 55 -2.20 -4.88 -20.24
C TYR A 55 -2.07 -6.36 -19.91
N ASN A 56 -2.29 -6.70 -18.64
CA ASN A 56 -2.31 -8.10 -18.23
C ASN A 56 -3.45 -8.85 -18.91
N ARG A 57 -3.49 -10.18 -18.77
CA ARG A 57 -4.57 -11.00 -19.34
C ARG A 57 -5.99 -10.60 -18.91
N HIS A 58 -6.11 -9.72 -17.91
CA HIS A 58 -7.35 -9.18 -17.37
C HIS A 58 -7.64 -7.74 -17.86
N GLY A 59 -6.76 -7.12 -18.65
CA GLY A 59 -6.93 -5.75 -19.13
C GLY A 59 -6.52 -4.69 -18.11
N GLU A 60 -5.64 -5.04 -17.16
CA GLU A 60 -5.24 -4.19 -16.03
C GLU A 60 -3.73 -3.93 -16.05
N ILE A 61 -3.33 -2.75 -15.55
CA ILE A 61 -1.95 -2.41 -15.20
C ILE A 61 -1.91 -2.24 -13.69
N GLU A 62 -1.03 -2.97 -13.02
CA GLU A 62 -0.88 -2.91 -11.57
C GLU A 62 0.52 -2.42 -11.21
N HIS A 63 0.58 -1.26 -10.56
CA HIS A 63 1.80 -0.70 -10.00
C HIS A 63 1.80 -0.88 -8.48
N ASN A 64 2.68 -1.73 -7.99
CA ASN A 64 2.83 -2.02 -6.58
C ASN A 64 4.13 -1.45 -6.04
N TYR A 65 4.00 -0.55 -5.07
CA TYR A 65 5.12 0.00 -4.32
C TYR A 65 5.13 -0.63 -2.93
N ILE A 66 6.21 -1.32 -2.59
CA ILE A 66 6.30 -2.15 -1.39
C ILE A 66 7.38 -1.59 -0.48
N TRP A 67 6.99 -1.23 0.75
CA TRP A 67 7.91 -0.89 1.82
C TRP A 67 8.07 -2.08 2.76
N ASP A 68 9.31 -2.54 2.93
CA ASP A 68 9.64 -3.58 3.89
C ASP A 68 9.43 -3.12 5.34
N LYS A 69 9.62 -4.03 6.30
CA LYS A 69 9.37 -3.75 7.71
C LYS A 69 10.21 -2.58 8.26
N GLU A 70 11.45 -2.45 7.81
CA GLU A 70 12.32 -1.36 8.26
C GLU A 70 11.88 -0.02 7.67
N ASN A 71 11.52 0.03 6.39
CA ASN A 71 11.02 1.24 5.77
C ASN A 71 9.62 1.63 6.27
N THR A 72 8.75 0.66 6.58
CA THR A 72 7.47 0.91 7.27
C THR A 72 7.69 1.53 8.65
N LYS A 73 8.66 1.04 9.44
CA LYS A 73 9.01 1.69 10.72
C LYS A 73 9.50 3.13 10.52
N LYS A 74 10.29 3.40 9.48
CA LYS A 74 10.69 4.77 9.13
C LYS A 74 9.46 5.62 8.79
N MET A 75 8.49 5.10 8.03
CA MET A 75 7.24 5.81 7.74
C MET A 75 6.50 6.15 9.03
N MET A 76 6.30 5.18 9.92
CA MET A 76 5.65 5.38 11.22
C MET A 76 6.36 6.44 12.07
N LEU A 77 7.69 6.41 12.11
CA LEU A 77 8.47 7.42 12.83
C LEU A 77 8.26 8.84 12.25
N ARG A 78 8.14 8.97 10.92
CA ARG A 78 7.96 10.26 10.24
C ARG A 78 6.51 10.75 10.27
N THR A 79 5.54 9.88 10.47
CA THR A 79 4.12 10.24 10.67
C THR A 79 3.76 10.36 12.15
N GLY A 80 4.62 9.91 13.06
CA GLY A 80 4.35 9.91 14.50
C GLY A 80 3.35 8.83 14.93
N THR A 81 3.18 7.77 14.13
CA THR A 81 2.18 6.73 14.35
C THR A 81 2.75 5.54 15.11
N LYS A 82 1.89 4.85 15.88
CA LYS A 82 2.31 3.76 16.79
C LYS A 82 1.87 2.37 16.34
N ASN A 83 0.99 2.28 15.34
CA ASN A 83 0.49 1.02 14.78
C ASN A 83 0.09 1.21 13.31
N GLY A 84 -0.18 0.10 12.60
CA GLY A 84 -0.54 0.10 11.19
C GLY A 84 -1.82 0.90 10.89
N LYS A 85 -2.85 0.80 11.74
CA LYS A 85 -4.10 1.56 11.58
C LYS A 85 -3.87 3.06 11.55
N ALA A 86 -3.14 3.58 12.54
CA ALA A 86 -2.80 5.00 12.61
C ALA A 86 -1.91 5.43 11.44
N LEU A 87 -1.05 4.53 10.94
CA LEU A 87 -0.25 4.81 9.74
C LEU A 87 -1.11 5.01 8.51
N VAL A 88 -2.03 4.08 8.19
CA VAL A 88 -2.88 4.22 7.00
C VAL A 88 -3.78 5.45 7.09
N GLU A 89 -4.34 5.75 8.28
CA GLU A 89 -5.11 6.98 8.52
C GLU A 89 -4.25 8.24 8.27
N ALA A 90 -3.02 8.28 8.79
CA ALA A 90 -2.12 9.42 8.58
C ALA A 90 -1.70 9.60 7.12
N ILE A 91 -1.56 8.51 6.36
CA ILE A 91 -1.32 8.55 4.91
C ILE A 91 -2.52 9.13 4.19
N TYR A 92 -3.73 8.64 4.49
CA TYR A 92 -4.97 9.17 3.91
C TYR A 92 -5.15 10.66 4.20
N GLU A 93 -5.01 11.09 5.46
CA GLU A 93 -5.15 12.49 5.86
C GLU A 93 -4.14 13.41 5.14
N ARG A 94 -2.91 12.95 4.96
CA ARG A 94 -1.85 13.73 4.34
C ARG A 94 -1.99 13.80 2.82
N PHE A 95 -2.34 12.67 2.18
CA PHE A 95 -2.19 12.50 0.74
C PHE A 95 -3.51 12.28 -0.02
N GLY A 96 -4.60 11.91 0.64
CA GLY A 96 -5.89 11.63 -0.01
C GLY A 96 -6.45 12.81 -0.82
N LYS A 97 -6.08 14.05 -0.46
CA LYS A 97 -6.41 15.25 -1.25
C LYS A 97 -5.85 15.24 -2.67
N HIS A 98 -4.81 14.44 -2.94
CA HIS A 98 -4.17 14.32 -4.25
C HIS A 98 -4.81 13.26 -5.16
N LYS A 99 -5.78 12.48 -4.66
CA LYS A 99 -6.56 11.50 -5.43
C LYS A 99 -5.65 10.58 -6.26
N GLY A 100 -5.92 10.36 -7.55
CA GLY A 100 -5.12 9.47 -8.43
C GLY A 100 -3.68 9.92 -8.67
N SER A 101 -3.22 11.05 -8.11
CA SER A 101 -1.80 11.41 -8.09
C SER A 101 -1.15 11.22 -6.72
N ALA A 102 -1.89 10.70 -5.72
CA ALA A 102 -1.37 10.52 -4.37
C ALA A 102 -0.14 9.59 -4.33
N ASP A 103 -0.05 8.64 -5.26
CA ASP A 103 1.07 7.74 -5.43
C ASP A 103 2.40 8.48 -5.63
N PHE A 104 2.42 9.46 -6.54
CA PHE A 104 3.55 10.30 -6.82
C PHE A 104 3.98 11.09 -5.58
N PHE A 105 3.02 11.71 -4.88
CA PHE A 105 3.33 12.52 -3.69
C PHE A 105 3.82 11.68 -2.52
N ILE A 106 3.31 10.46 -2.34
CA ILE A 106 3.77 9.52 -1.31
C ILE A 106 5.22 9.12 -1.61
N ARG A 107 5.53 8.72 -2.84
CA ARG A 107 6.89 8.32 -3.24
C ARG A 107 7.90 9.45 -3.08
N GLN A 108 7.59 10.64 -3.58
CA GLN A 108 8.44 11.81 -3.39
C GLN A 108 8.67 12.13 -1.91
N TRP A 109 7.65 11.97 -1.06
CA TRP A 109 7.79 12.18 0.37
C TRP A 109 8.69 11.13 1.01
N CYS A 110 8.54 9.85 0.65
CA CYS A 110 9.39 8.75 1.11
C CYS A 110 10.86 8.96 0.71
N GLU A 111 11.13 9.27 -0.56
CA GLU A 111 12.47 9.53 -1.11
C GLU A 111 13.16 10.68 -0.37
N LYS A 112 12.46 11.81 -0.17
CA LYS A 112 12.97 12.96 0.59
C LYS A 112 13.29 12.65 2.05
N LYS A 113 12.80 11.52 2.59
CA LYS A 113 13.03 11.07 3.96
C LYS A 113 13.96 9.85 4.06
N GLY A 114 14.54 9.40 2.96
CA GLY A 114 15.41 8.21 2.92
C GLY A 114 14.64 6.91 3.23
N ILE A 115 13.38 6.85 2.79
CA ILE A 115 12.53 5.68 2.90
C ILE A 115 12.47 5.04 1.51
N GLU A 116 13.05 3.85 1.41
CA GLU A 116 13.17 3.10 0.17
C GLU A 116 11.97 2.17 -0.01
N TYR A 117 11.66 1.85 -1.27
CA TYR A 117 10.59 0.93 -1.64
C TYR A 117 11.00 0.11 -2.85
N ASP A 118 10.48 -1.11 -2.93
CA ASP A 118 10.52 -1.92 -4.12
C ASP A 118 9.36 -1.55 -5.03
N PHE A 119 9.61 -1.50 -6.34
CA PHE A 119 8.58 -1.29 -7.35
C PHE A 119 8.37 -2.58 -8.14
N ARG A 120 7.11 -2.97 -8.32
CA ARG A 120 6.70 -4.08 -9.17
C ARG A 120 5.57 -3.61 -10.07
N ALA A 121 5.75 -3.80 -11.37
CA ALA A 121 4.71 -3.56 -12.37
C ALA A 121 4.25 -4.91 -12.94
N TRP A 122 2.95 -5.10 -13.04
CA TRP A 122 2.34 -6.21 -13.76
C TRP A 122 1.54 -5.66 -14.94
N PHE A 123 1.72 -6.34 -16.06
CA PHE A 123 1.16 -6.08 -17.37
C PHE A 123 0.76 -7.41 -18.00
#